data_AF-A0A0H5RIW5-F1
#
_entry.id   AF-A0A0H5RIW5-F1
#
_cell.length_a   1.000
_cell.length_b   1.000
_cell.length_c   1.000
_cell.angle_alpha   90.00
_cell.angle_beta   90.00
_cell.angle_gamma   90.00
#
_symmetry.space_group_name_H-M   'P 1'
#
loop_
_entity.id
_entity.type
_entity.pdbx_description
1 polymer ?
#
loop_
_entity_poly.entity_id
_entity_poly.type
_entity_poly.pdbx_seq_one_letter_code
_entity_poly.pdbx_strand_id
1 'polypeptide(L)'
;MVDDRTQLLVVARSAYRRNDWRTSYESFSRVDGVQTLDTDDLAVYASAAWRQGHGRESVRINEQVHTRLLRTDPVQAAMKAAELGLAWLARGHLALARSWGQRAQVLLDGVPETTAHGYLAYLLAVIAADAGEPEHFDTATRQLAVIAKNLDDAALRTLAQALTGTAAVAAGDPAGSRALDQVLLPVLDEPVPVEWAADVYRRALTLAHRQGAGDRVASWAQSMQRWCDATEPESTQSAYRAVCDVHRLSVVADPDPRDLVRRVVGLRRLVADVDAVAASMVEELLSRNLGDHR
;
A
#
# COMPACT_ATOMS: atom_id res chain seq x y z
N MET A 1 32.34 20.08 -6.63
CA MET A 1 31.62 18.98 -7.33
C MET A 1 31.49 17.72 -6.47
N VAL A 2 32.49 17.30 -5.68
CA VAL A 2 32.38 16.13 -4.76
C VAL A 2 31.64 16.45 -3.43
N ASP A 3 31.47 17.73 -3.09
CA ASP A 3 30.83 18.18 -1.85
C ASP A 3 29.29 18.25 -1.93
N ASP A 4 28.74 18.76 -3.04
CA ASP A 4 27.29 18.98 -3.22
C ASP A 4 26.47 17.67 -3.30
N ARG A 5 27.03 16.60 -3.85
CA ARG A 5 26.32 15.31 -4.02
C ARG A 5 26.15 14.56 -2.72
N THR A 6 27.21 14.52 -1.92
CA THR A 6 27.20 13.92 -0.59
C THR A 6 26.23 14.70 0.31
N GLN A 7 26.21 16.04 0.18
CA GLN A 7 25.22 16.88 0.86
C GLN A 7 23.80 16.54 0.41
N LEU A 8 23.53 16.38 -0.90
CA LEU A 8 22.20 15.99 -1.39
C LEU A 8 21.75 14.62 -0.87
N LEU A 9 22.63 13.63 -0.78
CA LEU A 9 22.31 12.33 -0.18
C LEU A 9 21.96 12.46 1.32
N VAL A 10 22.73 13.27 2.06
CA VAL A 10 22.44 13.53 3.47
C VAL A 10 21.09 14.24 3.64
N VAL A 11 20.77 15.21 2.77
CA VAL A 11 19.47 15.87 2.74
C VAL A 11 18.36 14.87 2.42
N ALA A 12 18.52 14.05 1.38
CA ALA A 12 17.53 13.07 0.96
C ALA A 12 17.19 12.06 2.06
N ARG A 13 18.23 11.46 2.68
CA ARG A 13 18.09 10.51 3.78
C ARG A 13 17.47 11.15 5.03
N SER A 14 17.85 12.39 5.33
CA SER A 14 17.31 13.11 6.50
C SER A 14 15.86 13.51 6.29
N ALA A 15 15.49 13.95 5.10
CA ALA A 15 14.11 14.23 4.72
C ALA A 15 13.25 12.96 4.79
N TYR A 16 13.77 11.82 4.29
CA TYR A 16 13.07 10.54 4.38
C TYR A 16 12.76 10.13 5.83
N ARG A 17 13.75 10.22 6.74
CA ARG A 17 13.57 9.89 8.16
C ARG A 17 12.51 10.73 8.87
N ARG A 18 12.26 11.94 8.39
CA ARG A 18 11.24 12.83 8.91
C ARG A 18 9.93 12.78 8.12
N ASN A 19 9.81 11.89 7.14
CA ASN A 19 8.66 11.80 6.24
C ASN A 19 8.44 13.05 5.35
N ASP A 20 9.46 13.91 5.16
CA ASP A 20 9.42 14.95 4.13
C ASP A 20 9.66 14.31 2.75
N TRP A 21 8.60 13.68 2.26
CA TRP A 21 8.60 12.89 1.04
C TRP A 21 8.97 13.69 -0.20
N ARG A 22 8.56 14.95 -0.27
CA ARG A 22 8.85 15.84 -1.40
C ARG A 22 10.34 16.15 -1.46
N THR A 23 10.92 16.64 -0.36
CA THR A 23 12.36 16.95 -0.32
C THR A 23 13.21 15.70 -0.52
N SER A 24 12.79 14.56 0.06
CA SER A 24 13.46 13.27 -0.13
C SER A 24 13.47 12.86 -1.60
N TYR A 25 12.28 12.83 -2.24
CA TYR A 25 12.13 12.47 -3.65
C TYR A 25 12.95 13.39 -4.56
N GLU A 26 12.80 14.71 -4.43
CA GLU A 26 13.51 15.69 -5.26
C GLU A 26 15.04 15.57 -5.11
N SER A 27 15.52 15.31 -3.90
CA SER A 27 16.96 15.17 -3.62
C SER A 27 17.50 13.87 -4.21
N PHE A 28 16.84 12.73 -4.00
CA PHE A 28 17.26 11.46 -4.61
C PHE A 28 17.18 11.49 -6.14
N SER A 29 16.13 12.09 -6.72
CA SER A 29 15.98 12.23 -8.17
C SER A 29 17.15 13.00 -8.80
N ARG A 30 17.61 14.09 -8.16
CA ARG A 30 18.79 14.84 -8.59
C ARG A 30 20.07 14.01 -8.51
N VAL A 31 20.21 13.19 -7.47
CA VAL A 31 21.40 12.35 -7.27
C VAL A 31 21.43 11.20 -8.29
N ASP A 32 20.32 10.48 -8.48
CA ASP A 32 20.21 9.35 -9.43
C ASP A 32 20.50 9.78 -10.88
N GLY A 33 20.15 11.03 -11.24
CA GLY A 33 20.44 11.61 -12.55
C GLY A 33 21.94 11.82 -12.83
N VAL A 34 22.82 11.75 -11.82
CA VAL A 34 24.25 12.05 -11.97
C VAL A 34 25.19 10.99 -11.37
N GLN A 35 24.69 10.07 -10.54
CA GLN A 35 25.46 8.96 -9.99
C GLN A 35 24.58 7.76 -9.62
N THR A 36 25.18 6.58 -9.63
CA THR A 36 24.51 5.35 -9.19
C THR A 36 24.29 5.38 -7.68
N LEU A 37 23.03 5.30 -7.24
CA LEU A 37 22.65 5.08 -5.85
C LEU A 37 22.97 3.64 -5.40
N ASP A 38 23.27 3.45 -4.11
CA ASP A 38 23.36 2.10 -3.52
C ASP A 38 21.97 1.45 -3.36
N THR A 39 21.92 0.18 -2.93
CA THR A 39 20.65 -0.57 -2.86
C THR A 39 19.69 0.01 -1.83
N ASP A 40 20.20 0.50 -0.71
CA ASP A 40 19.38 1.03 0.39
C ASP A 40 18.82 2.40 0.00
N ASP A 41 19.64 3.27 -0.60
CA ASP A 41 19.21 4.55 -1.13
C ASP A 41 18.18 4.40 -2.26
N LEU A 42 18.31 3.38 -3.12
CA LEU A 42 17.30 3.09 -4.13
C LEU A 42 15.98 2.66 -3.49
N ALA A 43 16.01 1.81 -2.45
CA ALA A 43 14.80 1.39 -1.75
C ALA A 43 14.09 2.59 -1.09
N VAL A 44 14.87 3.48 -0.47
CA VAL A 44 14.39 4.73 0.12
C VAL A 44 13.80 5.65 -0.95
N TYR A 45 14.51 5.83 -2.08
CA TYR A 45 14.03 6.66 -3.20
C TYR A 45 12.72 6.13 -3.77
N ALA A 46 12.60 4.81 -3.97
CA ALA A 46 11.38 4.19 -4.44
C ALA A 46 10.19 4.41 -3.49
N SER A 47 10.43 4.32 -2.19
CA SER A 47 9.42 4.58 -1.16
C SER A 47 8.95 6.04 -1.18
N ALA A 48 9.89 7.01 -1.26
CA ALA A 48 9.56 8.43 -1.40
C ALA A 48 8.79 8.73 -2.70
N ALA A 49 9.21 8.12 -3.82
CA ALA A 49 8.54 8.25 -5.11
C ALA A 49 7.08 7.76 -5.04
N TRP A 50 6.83 6.62 -4.40
CA TRP A 50 5.47 6.10 -4.20
C TRP A 50 4.62 7.09 -3.39
N ARG A 51 5.15 7.58 -2.27
CA ARG A 51 4.43 8.56 -1.43
C ARG A 51 4.14 9.87 -2.13
N GLN A 52 4.96 10.26 -3.10
CA GLN A 52 4.71 11.43 -3.94
C GLN A 52 3.81 11.14 -5.14
N GLY A 53 3.24 9.93 -5.27
CA GLY A 53 2.33 9.56 -6.36
C GLY A 53 3.01 9.07 -7.63
N HIS A 54 4.35 8.93 -7.62
CA HIS A 54 5.13 8.46 -8.76
C HIS A 54 5.20 6.92 -8.81
N GLY A 55 4.05 6.24 -8.76
CA GLY A 55 4.02 4.79 -8.55
C GLY A 55 4.68 3.97 -9.67
N ARG A 56 4.61 4.40 -10.94
CA ARG A 56 5.34 3.75 -12.05
C ARG A 56 6.85 3.80 -11.85
N GLU A 57 7.34 4.94 -11.41
CA GLU A 57 8.77 5.15 -11.16
C GLU A 57 9.21 4.35 -9.94
N SER A 58 8.45 4.39 -8.86
CA SER A 58 8.70 3.62 -7.64
C SER A 58 8.85 2.13 -7.94
N VAL A 59 7.91 1.55 -8.71
CA VAL A 59 7.99 0.14 -9.11
C VAL A 59 9.26 -0.14 -9.91
N ARG A 60 9.58 0.69 -10.92
CA ARG A 60 10.81 0.54 -11.71
C ARG A 60 12.08 0.56 -10.85
N ILE A 61 12.14 1.44 -9.84
CA ILE A 61 13.29 1.52 -8.93
C ILE A 61 13.34 0.27 -8.03
N ASN A 62 12.21 -0.17 -7.49
CA ASN A 62 12.13 -1.37 -6.66
C ASN A 62 12.49 -2.66 -7.44
N GLU A 63 12.27 -2.73 -8.74
CA GLU A 63 12.74 -3.82 -9.60
C GLU A 63 14.29 -3.87 -9.68
N GLN A 64 14.94 -2.71 -9.65
CA GLN A 64 16.40 -2.62 -9.56
C GLN A 64 16.88 -3.07 -8.18
N VAL A 65 16.19 -2.66 -7.11
CA VAL A 65 16.48 -3.11 -5.73
C VAL A 65 16.38 -4.63 -5.66
N HIS A 66 15.29 -5.23 -6.15
CA HIS A 66 15.11 -6.68 -6.22
C HIS A 66 16.27 -7.36 -6.96
N THR A 67 16.64 -6.83 -8.14
CA THR A 67 17.74 -7.38 -8.95
C THR A 67 19.08 -7.37 -8.19
N ARG A 68 19.33 -6.35 -7.37
CA ARG A 68 20.54 -6.29 -6.53
C ARG A 68 20.47 -7.27 -5.36
N LEU A 69 19.31 -7.37 -4.71
CA LEU A 69 19.09 -8.31 -3.60
C LEU A 69 19.25 -9.77 -4.03
N LEU A 70 18.89 -10.13 -5.27
CA LEU A 70 19.12 -11.49 -5.79
C LEU A 70 20.57 -11.97 -5.67
N ARG A 71 21.54 -11.04 -5.65
CA ARG A 71 22.97 -11.35 -5.58
C ARG A 71 23.52 -11.40 -4.16
N THR A 72 22.76 -10.87 -3.18
CA THR A 72 23.26 -10.65 -1.82
C THR A 72 22.42 -11.36 -0.77
N ASP A 73 21.10 -11.35 -0.92
CA ASP A 73 20.15 -11.93 0.03
C ASP A 73 18.87 -12.38 -0.72
N PRO A 74 18.78 -13.67 -1.11
CA PRO A 74 17.61 -14.21 -1.82
C PRO A 74 16.30 -14.14 -1.02
N VAL A 75 16.37 -14.17 0.32
CA VAL A 75 15.16 -14.08 1.17
C VAL A 75 14.62 -12.66 1.15
N GLN A 76 15.49 -11.66 1.25
CA GLN A 76 15.08 -10.26 1.07
C GLN A 76 14.65 -9.97 -0.36
N ALA A 77 15.25 -10.62 -1.36
CA ALA A 77 14.79 -10.52 -2.74
C ALA A 77 13.36 -11.07 -2.89
N ALA A 78 13.03 -12.18 -2.22
CA ALA A 78 11.67 -12.73 -2.19
C ALA A 78 10.68 -11.79 -1.49
N MET A 79 11.07 -11.20 -0.36
CA MET A 79 10.27 -10.20 0.33
C MET A 79 9.99 -8.97 -0.57
N LYS A 80 11.02 -8.46 -1.23
CA LYS A 80 10.88 -7.34 -2.19
C LYS A 80 10.02 -7.73 -3.40
N ALA A 81 10.09 -8.98 -3.87
CA ALA A 81 9.19 -9.49 -4.90
C ALA A 81 7.73 -9.51 -4.44
N ALA A 82 7.46 -9.90 -3.19
CA ALA A 82 6.11 -9.85 -2.63
C ALA A 82 5.56 -8.41 -2.52
N GLU A 83 6.40 -7.46 -2.08
CA GLU A 83 6.07 -6.03 -2.05
C GLU A 83 5.78 -5.46 -3.46
N LEU A 84 6.60 -5.81 -4.46
CA LEU A 84 6.35 -5.45 -5.86
C LEU A 84 5.03 -6.01 -6.37
N GLY A 85 4.72 -7.26 -6.03
CA GLY A 85 3.43 -7.88 -6.36
C GLY A 85 2.25 -7.09 -5.79
N LEU A 86 2.36 -6.64 -4.54
CA LEU A 86 1.35 -5.82 -3.88
C LEU A 86 1.17 -4.46 -4.55
N ALA A 87 2.28 -3.79 -4.89
CA ALA A 87 2.28 -2.51 -5.60
C ALA A 87 1.63 -2.63 -6.99
N TRP A 88 1.92 -3.69 -7.74
CA TRP A 88 1.26 -3.96 -9.03
C TRP A 88 -0.24 -4.22 -8.87
N LEU A 89 -0.63 -4.93 -7.81
CA LEU A 89 -2.04 -5.23 -7.52
C LEU A 89 -2.83 -3.99 -7.12
N ALA A 90 -2.27 -3.11 -6.29
CA ALA A 90 -2.88 -1.82 -5.93
C ALA A 90 -3.17 -0.95 -7.18
N ARG A 91 -2.26 -1.01 -8.16
CA ARG A 91 -2.39 -0.37 -9.48
C ARG A 91 -3.32 -1.13 -10.46
N GLY A 92 -3.96 -2.22 -10.04
CA GLY A 92 -4.92 -2.98 -10.86
C GLY A 92 -4.30 -3.99 -11.83
N HIS A 93 -3.01 -4.30 -11.73
CA HIS A 93 -2.32 -5.20 -12.65
C HIS A 93 -2.18 -6.63 -12.09
N LEU A 94 -3.29 -7.36 -12.03
CA LEU A 94 -3.39 -8.71 -11.45
C LEU A 94 -2.36 -9.71 -12.03
N ALA A 95 -2.16 -9.72 -13.35
CA ALA A 95 -1.22 -10.64 -13.99
C ALA A 95 0.23 -10.40 -13.56
N LEU A 96 0.64 -9.13 -13.44
CA LEU A 96 1.99 -8.77 -12.97
C LEU A 96 2.17 -9.12 -11.50
N ALA A 97 1.14 -8.89 -10.67
CA ALA A 97 1.14 -9.30 -9.27
C ALA A 97 1.38 -10.82 -9.13
N ARG A 98 0.69 -11.64 -9.94
CA ARG A 98 0.90 -13.10 -9.98
C ARG A 98 2.33 -13.48 -10.35
N SER A 99 2.89 -12.85 -11.39
CA SER A 99 4.28 -13.13 -11.80
C SER A 99 5.29 -12.79 -10.70
N TRP A 100 5.06 -11.73 -9.93
CA TRP A 100 5.90 -11.38 -8.78
C TRP A 100 5.73 -12.35 -7.61
N GLY A 101 4.50 -12.80 -7.33
CA GLY A 101 4.25 -13.88 -6.37
C GLY A 101 4.96 -15.18 -6.74
N GLN A 102 4.93 -15.57 -8.01
CA GLN A 102 5.67 -16.75 -8.51
C GLN A 102 7.19 -16.61 -8.32
N ARG A 103 7.75 -15.43 -8.57
CA ARG A 103 9.18 -15.17 -8.33
C ARG A 103 9.54 -15.32 -6.86
N ALA A 104 8.74 -14.74 -5.96
CA ALA A 104 8.95 -14.90 -4.53
C ALA A 104 8.85 -16.37 -4.10
N GLN A 105 7.88 -17.12 -4.63
CA GLN A 105 7.73 -18.55 -4.35
C GLN A 105 8.96 -19.36 -4.76
N VAL A 106 9.52 -19.10 -5.95
CA VAL A 106 10.74 -19.77 -6.44
C VAL A 106 11.95 -19.44 -5.57
N LEU A 107 12.07 -18.19 -5.12
CA LEU A 107 13.19 -17.76 -4.26
C LEU A 107 13.13 -18.33 -2.84
N LEU A 108 11.94 -18.69 -2.37
CA LEU A 108 11.72 -19.30 -1.07
C LEU A 108 11.70 -20.83 -1.10
N ASP A 109 11.77 -21.44 -2.28
CA ASP A 109 11.80 -22.91 -2.38
C ASP A 109 13.05 -23.49 -1.68
N GLY A 110 12.84 -24.43 -0.77
CA GLY A 110 13.89 -25.01 0.07
C GLY A 110 14.46 -24.09 1.16
N VAL A 111 13.97 -22.85 1.30
CA VAL A 111 14.37 -21.95 2.39
C VAL A 111 13.58 -22.31 3.66
N PRO A 112 14.22 -22.38 4.84
CA PRO A 112 13.49 -22.52 6.11
C PRO A 112 12.43 -21.43 6.28
N GLU A 113 11.36 -21.72 7.03
CA GLU A 113 10.27 -20.77 7.25
C GLU A 113 10.79 -19.44 7.83
N THR A 114 10.39 -18.33 7.19
CA THR A 114 10.75 -16.95 7.55
C THR A 114 9.54 -16.04 7.35
N THR A 115 9.61 -14.79 7.84
CA THR A 115 8.54 -13.81 7.64
C THR A 115 8.23 -13.54 6.17
N ALA A 116 9.20 -13.68 5.26
CA ALA A 116 9.00 -13.55 3.82
C ALA A 116 7.96 -14.55 3.28
N HIS A 117 7.85 -15.75 3.86
CA HIS A 117 6.81 -16.72 3.53
C HIS A 117 5.42 -16.22 3.92
N GLY A 118 5.31 -15.54 5.06
CA GLY A 118 4.05 -14.93 5.52
C GLY A 118 3.60 -13.81 4.58
N TYR A 119 4.51 -12.88 4.24
CA TYR A 119 4.20 -11.80 3.30
C TYR A 119 3.86 -12.31 1.89
N LEU A 120 4.50 -13.38 1.44
CA LEU A 120 4.10 -14.07 0.21
C LEU A 120 2.70 -14.68 0.34
N ALA A 121 2.40 -15.38 1.43
CA ALA A 121 1.07 -15.95 1.66
C ALA A 121 -0.02 -14.86 1.68
N TYR A 122 0.25 -13.71 2.29
CA TYR A 122 -0.65 -12.55 2.21
C TYR A 122 -0.85 -12.09 0.77
N LEU A 123 0.22 -11.88 0.00
CA LEU A 123 0.14 -11.50 -1.42
C LEU A 123 -0.72 -12.49 -2.22
N LEU A 124 -0.47 -13.79 -2.06
CA LEU A 124 -1.21 -14.84 -2.77
C LEU A 124 -2.69 -14.84 -2.40
N ALA A 125 -3.03 -14.62 -1.12
CA ALA A 125 -4.42 -14.50 -0.68
C ALA A 125 -5.09 -13.29 -1.35
N VAL A 126 -4.47 -12.12 -1.32
CA VAL A 126 -5.09 -10.92 -1.91
C VAL A 126 -5.19 -10.97 -3.45
N ILE A 127 -4.26 -11.65 -4.12
CA ILE A 127 -4.37 -11.97 -5.56
C ILE A 127 -5.57 -12.87 -5.81
N ALA A 128 -5.74 -13.92 -5.01
CA ALA A 128 -6.84 -14.87 -5.15
C ALA A 128 -8.20 -14.18 -4.89
N ALA A 129 -8.27 -13.27 -3.91
CA ALA A 129 -9.46 -12.45 -3.67
C ALA A 129 -9.83 -11.60 -4.89
N ASP A 130 -8.87 -10.87 -5.46
CA ASP A 130 -9.11 -9.99 -6.61
C ASP A 130 -9.43 -10.77 -7.90
N ALA A 131 -9.04 -12.05 -7.96
CA ALA A 131 -9.34 -12.94 -9.07
C ALA A 131 -10.62 -13.79 -8.91
N GLY A 132 -11.26 -13.77 -7.74
CA GLY A 132 -12.42 -14.62 -7.45
C GLY A 132 -12.07 -16.10 -7.28
N GLU A 133 -10.93 -16.42 -6.67
CA GLU A 133 -10.42 -17.79 -6.44
C GLU A 133 -10.52 -18.17 -4.95
N PRO A 134 -11.71 -18.50 -4.41
CA PRO A 134 -11.93 -18.68 -2.97
C PRO A 134 -11.09 -19.80 -2.35
N GLU A 135 -10.90 -20.92 -3.05
CA GLU A 135 -10.10 -22.05 -2.54
C GLU A 135 -8.62 -21.67 -2.36
N HIS A 136 -8.07 -20.88 -3.30
CA HIS A 136 -6.70 -20.37 -3.21
C HIS A 136 -6.57 -19.32 -2.11
N PHE A 137 -7.59 -18.46 -1.97
CA PHE A 137 -7.67 -17.48 -0.89
C PHE A 137 -7.64 -18.16 0.49
N ASP A 138 -8.48 -19.19 0.69
CA ASP A 138 -8.57 -19.93 1.96
C ASP A 138 -7.27 -20.65 2.29
N THR A 139 -6.64 -21.26 1.28
CA THR A 139 -5.36 -21.95 1.43
C THR A 139 -4.26 -20.98 1.86
N ALA A 140 -4.12 -19.85 1.15
CA ALA A 140 -3.09 -18.85 1.45
C ALA A 140 -3.32 -18.16 2.80
N THR A 141 -4.58 -17.86 3.15
CA THR A 141 -4.95 -17.26 4.45
C THR A 141 -4.61 -18.21 5.60
N ARG A 142 -4.91 -19.51 5.45
CA ARG A 142 -4.57 -20.52 6.47
C ARG A 142 -3.05 -20.68 6.62
N GLN A 143 -2.33 -20.68 5.51
CA GLN A 143 -0.86 -20.74 5.52
C GLN A 143 -0.27 -19.53 6.24
N LEU A 144 -0.75 -18.31 5.95
CA LEU A 144 -0.33 -17.11 6.67
C LEU A 144 -0.58 -17.23 8.19
N ALA A 145 -1.75 -17.72 8.60
CA ALA A 145 -2.07 -17.89 10.02
C ALA A 145 -1.14 -18.91 10.72
N VAL A 146 -0.77 -20.00 10.02
CA VAL A 146 0.19 -20.99 10.53
C VAL A 146 1.57 -20.38 10.69
N ILE A 147 2.08 -19.68 9.66
CA ILE A 147 3.40 -19.01 9.69
C ILE A 147 3.44 -17.96 10.81
N ALA A 148 2.40 -17.13 10.91
CA ALA A 148 2.30 -16.10 11.93
C ALA A 148 2.37 -16.69 13.35
N LYS A 149 1.75 -17.85 13.57
CA LYS A 149 1.80 -18.57 14.85
C LYS A 149 3.18 -19.19 15.11
N ASN A 150 3.78 -19.85 14.11
CA ASN A 150 5.06 -20.52 14.27
C ASN A 150 6.19 -19.54 14.57
N LEU A 151 6.16 -18.36 13.94
CA LEU A 151 7.16 -17.31 14.11
C LEU A 151 6.85 -16.36 15.28
N ASP A 152 5.68 -16.49 15.91
CA ASP A 152 5.13 -15.54 16.89
C ASP A 152 5.15 -14.07 16.38
N ASP A 153 4.91 -13.90 15.07
CA ASP A 153 5.03 -12.60 14.40
C ASP A 153 3.69 -11.85 14.44
N ALA A 154 3.68 -10.73 15.15
CA ALA A 154 2.47 -9.95 15.34
C ALA A 154 1.95 -9.28 14.07
N ALA A 155 2.85 -8.81 13.19
CA ALA A 155 2.44 -8.19 11.94
C ALA A 155 1.72 -9.20 11.03
N LEU A 156 2.28 -10.40 10.90
CA LEU A 156 1.64 -11.50 10.16
C LEU A 156 0.31 -11.94 10.78
N ARG A 157 0.19 -11.94 12.12
CA ARG A 157 -1.08 -12.20 12.81
C ARG A 157 -2.14 -11.16 12.44
N THR A 158 -1.78 -9.88 12.44
CA THR A 158 -2.69 -8.78 12.03
C THR A 158 -3.12 -8.95 10.57
N LEU A 159 -2.19 -9.29 9.67
CA LEU A 159 -2.52 -9.54 8.26
C LEU A 159 -3.46 -10.73 8.08
N ALA A 160 -3.27 -11.82 8.83
CA ALA A 160 -4.16 -12.99 8.81
C ALA A 160 -5.58 -12.65 9.29
N GLN A 161 -5.68 -11.86 10.36
CA GLN A 161 -6.95 -11.37 10.90
C GLN A 161 -7.67 -10.47 9.89
N ALA A 162 -6.94 -9.58 9.20
CA ALA A 162 -7.48 -8.72 8.16
C ALA A 162 -8.11 -9.53 7.01
N LEU A 163 -7.41 -10.56 6.53
CA LEU A 163 -7.93 -11.45 5.48
C LEU A 163 -9.17 -12.21 5.93
N THR A 164 -9.13 -12.79 7.14
CA THR A 164 -10.26 -13.52 7.73
C THR A 164 -11.50 -12.62 7.86
N GLY A 165 -11.32 -11.40 8.37
CA GLY A 165 -12.39 -10.40 8.46
C GLY A 165 -12.95 -10.00 7.10
N THR A 166 -12.08 -9.79 6.11
CA THR A 166 -12.46 -9.48 4.72
C THR A 166 -13.32 -10.58 4.10
N ALA A 167 -12.91 -11.84 4.28
CA ALA A 167 -13.65 -12.99 3.77
C ALA A 167 -15.03 -13.12 4.42
N ALA A 168 -15.11 -12.96 5.74
CA ALA A 168 -16.36 -12.98 6.48
C ALA A 168 -17.31 -11.87 6.03
N VAL A 169 -16.79 -10.65 5.80
CA VAL A 169 -17.59 -9.53 5.25
C VAL A 169 -18.08 -9.83 3.83
N ALA A 170 -17.25 -10.43 2.97
CA ALA A 170 -17.64 -10.83 1.62
C ALA A 170 -18.72 -11.93 1.63
N ALA A 171 -18.70 -12.82 2.63
CA ALA A 171 -19.70 -13.87 2.84
C ALA A 171 -20.99 -13.36 3.51
N GLY A 172 -21.08 -12.06 3.85
CA GLY A 172 -22.23 -11.48 4.54
C GLY A 172 -22.31 -11.78 6.04
N ASP A 173 -21.23 -12.28 6.65
CA ASP A 173 -21.16 -12.51 8.09
C ASP A 173 -20.91 -11.18 8.84
N PRO A 174 -21.86 -10.73 9.70
CA PRO A 174 -21.69 -9.51 10.48
C PRO A 174 -20.50 -9.56 11.45
N ALA A 175 -19.98 -10.74 11.81
CA ALA A 175 -18.77 -10.87 12.61
C ALA A 175 -17.52 -10.39 11.88
N GLY A 176 -17.47 -10.50 10.54
CA GLY A 176 -16.32 -10.06 9.75
C GLY A 176 -16.03 -8.57 9.91
N SER A 177 -17.09 -7.76 9.93
CA SER A 177 -16.97 -6.32 10.14
C SER A 177 -16.38 -5.98 11.51
N ARG A 178 -16.80 -6.68 12.57
CA ARG A 178 -16.25 -6.49 13.93
C ARG A 178 -14.78 -6.91 14.01
N ALA A 179 -14.40 -7.97 13.29
CA ALA A 179 -13.00 -8.38 13.19
C ALA A 179 -12.14 -7.31 12.49
N LEU A 180 -12.65 -6.73 11.39
CA LEU A 180 -11.96 -5.62 10.72
C LEU A 180 -11.91 -4.36 11.60
N ASP A 181 -12.95 -4.05 12.36
CA ASP A 181 -12.92 -2.96 13.34
C ASP A 181 -11.77 -3.17 14.35
N GLN A 182 -11.55 -4.39 14.84
CA GLN A 182 -10.43 -4.71 15.74
C GLN A 182 -9.05 -4.62 15.08
N VAL A 183 -8.95 -4.86 13.78
CA VAL A 183 -7.69 -4.75 13.01
C VAL A 183 -7.36 -3.30 12.68
N LEU A 184 -8.37 -2.50 12.35
CA LEU A 184 -8.21 -1.14 11.81
C LEU A 184 -8.24 -0.04 12.87
N LEU A 185 -8.86 -0.27 14.03
CA LEU A 185 -8.98 0.73 15.09
C LEU A 185 -7.79 0.85 16.08
N PRO A 186 -6.89 -0.15 16.25
CA PRO A 186 -5.64 0.11 16.92
C PRO A 186 -4.80 1.03 16.03
N VAL A 187 -4.26 2.11 16.58
CA VAL A 187 -3.06 2.73 16.02
C VAL A 187 -1.93 1.71 16.27
N LEU A 188 -1.90 0.68 15.42
CA LEU A 188 -0.99 -0.47 15.40
C LEU A 188 -0.08 -0.56 16.65
N ASP A 189 -0.54 -1.21 17.72
CA ASP A 189 0.34 -1.54 18.86
C ASP A 189 1.52 -2.42 18.41
N GLU A 190 1.35 -3.13 17.29
CA GLU A 190 2.31 -4.03 16.66
C GLU A 190 2.75 -3.46 15.30
N PRO A 191 4.05 -3.26 15.04
CA PRO A 191 4.53 -2.54 13.86
C PRO A 191 4.39 -3.38 12.58
N VAL A 192 3.20 -3.36 11.96
CA VAL A 192 3.01 -3.85 10.59
C VAL A 192 3.80 -2.94 9.63
N PRO A 193 4.63 -3.47 8.73
CA PRO A 193 5.35 -2.60 7.80
C PRO A 193 4.37 -1.82 6.93
N VAL A 194 4.69 -0.55 6.73
CA VAL A 194 3.77 0.48 6.26
C VAL A 194 3.06 0.13 4.95
N GLU A 195 3.75 -0.51 4.00
CA GLU A 195 3.17 -0.92 2.71
C GLU A 195 2.04 -1.95 2.85
N TRP A 196 2.14 -2.86 3.82
CA TRP A 196 1.13 -3.89 4.07
C TRP A 196 -0.04 -3.35 4.88
N ALA A 197 0.24 -2.48 5.86
CA ALA A 197 -0.81 -1.76 6.59
C ALA A 197 -1.66 -0.90 5.65
N ALA A 198 -1.03 -0.20 4.71
CA ALA A 198 -1.74 0.57 3.70
C ALA A 198 -2.64 -0.28 2.81
N ASP A 199 -2.19 -1.48 2.40
CA ASP A 199 -3.01 -2.40 1.61
C ASP A 199 -4.24 -2.88 2.40
N VAL A 200 -4.08 -3.19 3.69
CA VAL A 200 -5.19 -3.55 4.58
C VAL A 200 -6.24 -2.43 4.63
N TYR A 201 -5.82 -1.19 4.88
CA TYR A 201 -6.73 -0.03 4.88
C TYR A 201 -7.44 0.16 3.53
N ARG A 202 -6.67 0.15 2.44
CA ARG A 202 -7.18 0.30 1.07
C ARG A 202 -8.25 -0.74 0.73
N ARG A 203 -8.00 -1.99 1.06
CA ARG A 203 -8.92 -3.11 0.81
C ARG A 203 -10.19 -3.00 1.65
N ALA A 204 -10.05 -2.68 2.93
CA ALA A 204 -11.20 -2.51 3.81
C ALA A 204 -12.10 -1.35 3.34
N LEU A 205 -11.52 -0.20 2.99
CA LEU A 205 -12.26 0.94 2.45
C LEU A 205 -12.95 0.63 1.13
N THR A 206 -12.26 -0.05 0.22
CA THR A 206 -12.83 -0.52 -1.05
C THR A 206 -14.01 -1.45 -0.82
N LEU A 207 -13.88 -2.41 0.10
CA LEU A 207 -14.93 -3.36 0.45
C LEU A 207 -16.16 -2.64 1.02
N ALA A 208 -15.98 -1.77 2.02
CA ALA A 208 -17.08 -1.01 2.62
C ALA A 208 -17.78 -0.11 1.59
N HIS A 209 -17.01 0.53 0.71
CA HIS A 209 -17.57 1.36 -0.35
C HIS A 209 -18.42 0.53 -1.33
N ARG A 210 -17.94 -0.64 -1.78
CA ARG A 210 -18.69 -1.55 -2.67
C ARG A 210 -19.98 -2.08 -2.03
N GLN A 211 -20.02 -2.21 -0.71
CA GLN A 211 -21.21 -2.62 0.04
C GLN A 211 -22.18 -1.46 0.32
N GLY A 212 -21.84 -0.21 -0.04
CA GLY A 212 -22.64 0.96 0.30
C GLY A 212 -22.65 1.27 1.81
N ALA A 213 -21.69 0.76 2.57
CA ALA A 213 -21.61 0.93 4.03
C ALA A 213 -20.97 2.27 4.41
N GLY A 214 -21.65 3.38 4.13
CA GLY A 214 -21.15 4.75 4.29
C GLY A 214 -20.57 5.05 5.69
N ASP A 215 -21.25 4.65 6.75
CA ASP A 215 -20.78 4.83 8.13
C ASP A 215 -19.44 4.12 8.40
N ARG A 216 -19.24 2.94 7.80
CA ARG A 216 -17.97 2.19 7.91
C ARG A 216 -16.87 2.85 7.12
N VAL A 217 -17.16 3.31 5.90
CA VAL A 217 -16.18 4.08 5.09
C VAL A 217 -15.71 5.29 5.90
N ALA A 218 -16.63 6.05 6.52
CA ALA A 218 -16.28 7.20 7.34
C ALA A 218 -15.42 6.82 8.55
N SER A 219 -15.80 5.78 9.29
CA SER A 219 -15.09 5.30 10.47
C SER A 219 -13.68 4.79 10.15
N TRP A 220 -13.54 3.89 9.17
CA TRP A 220 -12.24 3.32 8.79
C TRP A 220 -11.33 4.35 8.11
N ALA A 221 -11.88 5.29 7.35
CA ALA A 221 -11.09 6.37 6.78
C ALA A 221 -10.58 7.32 7.88
N GLN A 222 -11.38 7.58 8.92
CA GLN A 222 -10.88 8.32 10.09
C GLN A 222 -9.75 7.56 10.80
N SER A 223 -9.83 6.23 10.86
CA SER A 223 -8.74 5.41 11.43
C SER A 223 -7.48 5.46 10.58
N MET A 224 -7.60 5.30 9.26
CA MET A 224 -6.49 5.44 8.32
C MET A 224 -5.82 6.82 8.41
N GLN A 225 -6.61 7.88 8.57
CA GLN A 225 -6.11 9.24 8.77
C GLN A 225 -5.25 9.33 10.04
N ARG A 226 -5.72 8.81 11.17
CA ARG A 226 -4.94 8.76 12.42
C ARG A 226 -3.66 7.94 12.26
N TRP A 227 -3.74 6.82 11.54
CA TRP A 227 -2.57 6.01 11.22
C TRP A 227 -1.54 6.78 10.37
N CYS A 228 -1.99 7.54 9.36
CA CYS A 228 -1.11 8.41 8.57
C CYS A 228 -0.49 9.51 9.44
N ASP A 229 -1.25 10.11 10.35
CA ASP A 229 -0.76 11.14 11.28
C ASP A 229 0.30 10.58 12.24
N ALA A 230 0.14 9.32 12.68
CA ALA A 230 1.11 8.65 13.54
C ALA A 230 2.38 8.19 12.80
N THR A 231 2.25 7.75 11.54
CA THR A 231 3.37 7.18 10.77
C THR A 231 4.11 8.19 9.89
N GLU A 232 3.47 9.29 9.50
CA GLU A 232 4.02 10.33 8.64
C GLU A 232 3.72 11.75 9.19
N PRO A 233 4.19 12.10 10.40
CA PRO A 233 3.77 13.31 11.10
C PRO A 233 4.19 14.63 10.42
N GLU A 234 5.35 14.70 9.77
CA GLU A 234 5.75 15.92 9.02
C GLU A 234 5.24 15.93 7.57
N SER A 235 4.53 14.89 7.13
CA SER A 235 3.96 14.80 5.79
C SER A 235 2.52 15.29 5.78
N THR A 236 2.28 16.45 5.16
CA THR A 236 0.91 16.96 4.92
C THR A 236 0.27 16.37 3.65
N GLN A 237 1.06 15.78 2.75
CA GLN A 237 0.59 15.20 1.49
C GLN A 237 1.37 13.93 1.16
N SER A 238 0.64 12.82 1.04
CA SER A 238 1.18 11.56 0.52
C SER A 238 0.09 10.78 -0.22
N ALA A 239 0.50 9.81 -1.04
CA ALA A 239 -0.42 8.97 -1.80
C ALA A 239 -1.42 8.22 -0.90
N TYR A 240 -1.00 7.81 0.31
CA TYR A 240 -1.89 7.14 1.26
C TYR A 240 -2.94 8.06 1.84
N ARG A 241 -2.53 9.27 2.25
CA ARG A 241 -3.47 10.32 2.66
C ARG A 241 -4.45 10.64 1.54
N ALA A 242 -3.96 10.68 0.30
CA ALA A 242 -4.80 10.93 -0.86
C ALA A 242 -5.82 9.81 -1.11
N VAL A 243 -5.43 8.53 -1.01
CA VAL A 243 -6.37 7.39 -1.08
C VAL A 243 -7.42 7.50 0.02
N CYS A 244 -7.02 7.81 1.25
CA CYS A 244 -7.94 8.03 2.36
C CYS A 244 -8.93 9.18 2.05
N ASP A 245 -8.43 10.32 1.58
CA ASP A 245 -9.25 11.49 1.26
C ASP A 245 -10.25 11.25 0.14
N VAL A 246 -9.90 10.45 -0.88
CA VAL A 246 -10.84 10.03 -1.94
C VAL A 246 -12.03 9.27 -1.34
N HIS A 247 -11.78 8.31 -0.45
CA HIS A 247 -12.85 7.57 0.24
C HIS A 247 -13.68 8.46 1.18
N ARG A 248 -13.06 9.43 1.86
CA ARG A 248 -13.79 10.39 2.71
C ARG A 248 -14.73 11.26 1.89
N LEU A 249 -14.28 11.72 0.73
CA LEU A 249 -15.06 12.58 -0.17
C LEU A 249 -16.22 11.82 -0.82
N SER A 250 -16.11 10.51 -1.02
CA SER A 250 -17.17 9.72 -1.66
C SER A 250 -18.42 9.48 -0.81
N VAL A 251 -18.36 9.79 0.49
CA VAL A 251 -19.45 9.59 1.45
C VAL A 251 -19.95 10.89 2.08
N VAL A 252 -19.49 12.05 1.60
CA VAL A 252 -20.05 13.34 2.03
C VAL A 252 -21.47 13.47 1.46
N ALA A 253 -22.45 13.67 2.34
CA ALA A 253 -23.87 13.66 1.96
C ALA A 253 -24.31 14.87 1.12
N ASP A 254 -23.74 16.06 1.37
CA ASP A 254 -24.07 17.30 0.66
C ASP A 254 -22.83 18.21 0.54
N PRO A 255 -21.86 17.87 -0.32
CA PRO A 255 -20.66 18.66 -0.50
C PRO A 255 -20.92 19.89 -1.37
N ASP A 256 -20.29 21.03 -1.07
CA ASP A 256 -20.19 22.13 -2.03
C ASP A 256 -19.51 21.62 -3.32
N PRO A 257 -20.19 21.62 -4.48
CA PRO A 257 -19.65 21.06 -5.72
C PRO A 257 -18.31 21.69 -6.12
N ARG A 258 -18.13 23.00 -5.87
CA ARG A 258 -16.88 23.70 -6.23
C ARG A 258 -15.73 23.31 -5.33
N ASP A 259 -15.98 23.17 -4.02
CA ASP A 259 -14.97 22.69 -3.08
C ASP A 259 -14.60 21.24 -3.35
N LEU A 260 -15.60 20.38 -3.61
CA LEU A 260 -15.39 18.98 -3.95
C LEU A 260 -14.50 18.84 -5.19
N VAL A 261 -14.82 19.52 -6.29
CA VAL A 261 -14.00 19.49 -7.51
C VAL A 261 -12.57 19.96 -7.23
N ARG A 262 -12.40 21.08 -6.50
CA ARG A 262 -11.06 21.60 -6.14
C ARG A 262 -10.24 20.55 -5.38
N ARG A 263 -10.85 19.90 -4.38
CA ARG A 263 -10.18 18.88 -3.56
C ARG A 263 -9.84 17.65 -4.38
N VAL A 264 -10.81 17.10 -5.13
CA VAL A 264 -10.62 15.89 -5.95
C VAL A 264 -9.56 16.10 -7.03
N VAL A 265 -9.52 17.26 -7.70
CA VAL A 265 -8.46 17.59 -8.67
C VAL A 265 -7.08 17.56 -8.03
N GLY A 266 -6.95 18.03 -6.78
CA GLY A 266 -5.69 17.98 -6.02
C GLY A 266 -5.21 16.56 -5.70
N LEU A 267 -6.13 15.60 -5.58
CA LEU A 267 -5.82 14.19 -5.26
C LEU A 267 -5.43 13.38 -6.49
N ARG A 268 -5.91 13.75 -7.69
CA ARG A 268 -5.78 12.96 -8.93
C ARG A 268 -4.35 12.51 -9.20
N ARG A 269 -3.37 13.44 -9.11
CA ARG A 269 -1.96 13.14 -9.36
C ARG A 269 -1.39 12.11 -8.37
N LEU A 270 -1.81 12.16 -7.11
CA LEU A 270 -1.27 11.31 -6.04
C LEU A 270 -1.77 9.87 -6.11
N VAL A 271 -2.96 9.64 -6.67
CA VAL A 271 -3.58 8.31 -6.72
C VAL A 271 -3.49 7.64 -8.09
N ALA A 272 -3.37 8.40 -9.18
CA ALA A 272 -3.47 7.89 -10.56
C ALA A 272 -2.53 6.71 -10.85
N ASP A 273 -1.31 6.74 -10.30
CA ASP A 273 -0.30 5.71 -10.49
C ASP A 273 -0.07 4.83 -9.24
N VAL A 274 -0.89 4.97 -8.21
CA VAL A 274 -0.71 4.27 -6.93
C VAL A 274 -1.86 3.32 -6.64
N ASP A 275 -3.10 3.74 -6.95
CA ASP A 275 -4.30 2.99 -6.59
C ASP A 275 -5.37 3.12 -7.68
N ALA A 276 -5.66 2.00 -8.35
CA ALA A 276 -6.62 1.97 -9.45
C ALA A 276 -8.06 2.25 -9.00
N VAL A 277 -8.43 1.87 -7.77
CA VAL A 277 -9.79 2.08 -7.24
C VAL A 277 -9.95 3.54 -6.88
N ALA A 278 -9.03 4.12 -6.12
CA ALA A 278 -9.08 5.53 -5.77
C ALA A 278 -8.99 6.42 -7.02
N ALA A 279 -8.16 6.07 -8.01
CA ALA A 279 -8.13 6.77 -9.29
C ALA A 279 -9.48 6.73 -10.02
N SER A 280 -10.15 5.58 -10.05
CA SER A 280 -11.49 5.47 -10.65
C SER A 280 -12.53 6.29 -9.90
N MET A 281 -12.49 6.27 -8.56
CA MET A 281 -13.39 7.06 -7.71
C MET A 281 -13.20 8.57 -7.92
N VAL A 282 -11.97 9.03 -8.15
CA VAL A 282 -11.68 10.43 -8.52
C VAL A 282 -12.42 10.82 -9.80
N GLU A 283 -12.34 10.01 -10.86
CA GLU A 283 -13.04 10.30 -12.12
C GLU A 283 -14.57 10.25 -11.97
N GLU A 284 -15.08 9.33 -11.14
CA GLU A 284 -16.49 9.24 -10.82
C GLU A 284 -17.00 10.49 -10.09
N LEU A 285 -16.26 10.97 -9.08
CA LEU A 285 -16.61 12.18 -8.34
C LEU A 285 -16.58 13.42 -9.23
N LEU A 286 -15.64 13.52 -10.16
CA LEU A 286 -15.58 14.63 -11.13
C LEU A 286 -16.73 14.56 -12.14
N SER A 287 -17.06 13.37 -12.65
CA SER A 287 -18.11 13.23 -13.66
C SER A 287 -19.52 13.51 -13.12
N ARG A 288 -19.84 13.05 -11.89
CA ARG A 288 -21.13 13.34 -11.23
C ARG A 288 -21.38 14.85 -11.08
N ASN A 289 -20.35 15.61 -10.68
CA ASN A 289 -20.49 17.05 -10.43
C ASN A 289 -20.45 17.92 -11.70
N LEU A 290 -19.83 17.43 -12.78
CA LEU A 290 -19.84 18.11 -14.07
C LEU A 290 -21.13 17.83 -14.87
N GLY A 291 -21.80 16.70 -14.59
CA GLY A 291 -23.07 16.31 -15.21
C GLY A 291 -24.28 17.12 -14.71
N ASP A 292 -24.30 17.52 -13.43
CA ASP A 292 -25.36 18.33 -12.81
C ASP A 292 -25.35 19.82 -13.21
N HIS A 293 -24.53 20.20 -14.20
CA HIS A 293 -24.39 21.58 -14.70
C HIS A 293 -24.74 21.74 -16.19
N ARG A 294 -25.43 20.76 -16.80
CA ARG A 294 -26.01 20.85 -18.15
C ARG A 294 -27.52 20.72 -18.11
#